data_AF-A0A6A4HZQ5-F1
#
_entry.id   AF-A0A6A4HZQ5-F1
#
_cell.length_a   1.000
_cell.length_b   1.000
_cell.length_c   1.000
_cell.angle_alpha   90.00
_cell.angle_beta   90.00
_cell.angle_gamma   90.00
#
_symmetry.space_group_name_H-M   'P 1'
#
loop_
_entity.id
_entity.type
_entity.pdbx_description
1 polymer ?
#
loop_
_entity_poly.entity_id
_entity_poly.type
_entity_poly.pdbx_seq_one_letter_code
_entity_poly.pdbx_strand_id
1 'polypeptide(L)'
;MQLFKPNFSVEAFTKTTYHLYAIPYRRSYQTALSDTFDVYLAILRKVNTCVSAELGHNTPDYRALNSCPPCAYELEGEPPLKFSCMVVVDGNNSLKCMDGVGKREVADICIFGESDYYLSEEFVNTFADEVPTRHSQSKTAIEDSKEGFGAPEEHGDPTNGDPDPKICCSGGRRKEDVHGFVLWVADMIWSGELEKYPLAMVAKALKVFGPAWILGYDIGCSFSSTICSSSLGSEFEQKGCRTCYQNLATMLHNNYIQALDILEFELPAFKADLQALNLTEGDIDMYLNDEQRHLSTLGSKTLEDLHAVAYIELLRKYREINSQHSTSYKNASTSFRLHTPSDYQFLSDTASYNINLSESRKTETRRCFLLEQRDKVLFEIVQMEMAMNVEHRWEPHDWEYKEAMEYLNTHKYRQALEHLQKLVVQ
;
A
#
# COMPACT_ATOMS: atom_id res chain seq x y z
N MET A 1 5.15 -3.75 33.52
CA MET A 1 4.11 -2.72 33.28
C MET A 1 3.49 -3.04 31.93
N GLN A 2 2.30 -3.64 31.89
CA GLN A 2 1.63 -3.98 30.64
C GLN A 2 1.05 -2.68 30.05
N LEU A 3 1.53 -2.29 28.87
CA LEU A 3 1.00 -1.14 28.14
C LEU A 3 -0.38 -1.53 27.60
N PHE A 4 -1.45 -1.00 28.21
CA PHE A 4 -2.79 -1.07 27.64
C PHE A 4 -2.91 0.00 26.56
N LYS A 5 -3.23 -0.42 25.33
CA LYS A 5 -3.66 0.52 24.29
C LYS A 5 -4.95 1.19 24.78
N PRO A 6 -5.07 2.52 24.76
CA PRO A 6 -6.33 3.19 25.06
C PRO A 6 -7.34 2.81 23.97
N ASN A 7 -8.20 1.86 24.29
CA ASN A 7 -9.37 1.52 23.49
C ASN A 7 -10.59 2.07 24.25
N PHE A 8 -11.45 2.83 23.56
CA PHE A 8 -12.70 3.37 24.13
C PHE A 8 -13.82 2.33 24.21
N SER A 9 -13.49 1.04 24.34
CA SER A 9 -14.51 0.02 24.53
C SER A 9 -14.88 -0.10 26.01
N VAL A 10 -16.16 -0.39 26.29
CA VAL A 10 -16.64 -0.69 27.64
C VAL A 10 -15.76 -1.76 28.30
N GLU A 11 -15.32 -2.76 27.54
CA GLU A 11 -14.41 -3.81 28.02
C GLU A 11 -13.04 -3.26 28.46
N ALA A 12 -12.41 -2.42 27.64
CA ALA A 12 -11.10 -1.84 27.96
C ALA A 12 -11.17 -0.86 29.14
N PHE A 13 -12.24 -0.05 29.21
CA PHE A 13 -12.50 0.82 30.35
C PHE A 13 -12.69 0.00 31.62
N THR A 14 -13.54 -1.03 31.58
CA THR A 14 -13.79 -1.93 32.72
C THR A 14 -12.49 -2.59 33.18
N LYS A 15 -11.68 -3.15 32.27
CA LYS A 15 -10.36 -3.73 32.60
C LYS A 15 -9.45 -2.71 33.27
N THR A 16 -9.42 -1.48 32.79
CA THR A 16 -8.63 -0.39 33.40
C THR A 16 -9.07 -0.11 34.83
N THR A 17 -10.38 0.00 35.07
CA THR A 17 -10.93 0.19 36.43
C THR A 17 -10.54 -0.97 37.34
N TYR A 18 -10.66 -2.21 36.88
CA TYR A 18 -10.22 -3.40 37.65
C TYR A 18 -8.74 -3.37 38.01
N HIS A 19 -7.89 -3.00 37.05
CA HIS A 19 -6.45 -2.86 37.27
C HIS A 19 -6.14 -1.77 38.31
N LEU A 20 -6.81 -0.61 38.24
CA LEU A 20 -6.63 0.48 39.20
C LEU A 20 -6.99 0.08 40.63
N TYR A 21 -8.05 -0.70 40.81
CA TYR A 21 -8.50 -1.16 42.13
C TYR A 21 -7.89 -2.50 42.58
N ALA A 22 -7.00 -3.09 41.79
CA ALA A 22 -6.40 -4.41 42.03
C ALA A 22 -7.44 -5.53 42.28
N ILE A 23 -8.60 -5.45 41.62
CA ILE A 23 -9.68 -6.44 41.73
C ILE A 23 -9.60 -7.39 40.52
N PRO A 24 -9.82 -8.71 40.69
CA PRO A 24 -9.88 -9.65 39.56
C PRO A 24 -11.03 -9.30 38.61
N TYR A 25 -10.77 -9.34 37.31
CA TYR A 25 -11.78 -9.10 36.28
C TYR A 25 -12.95 -10.09 36.40
N ARG A 26 -14.18 -9.57 36.51
CA ARG A 26 -15.41 -10.37 36.45
C ARG A 26 -16.34 -9.81 35.39
N ARG A 27 -16.85 -10.70 34.53
CA ARG A 27 -17.82 -10.35 33.47
C ARG A 27 -19.10 -9.72 34.03
N SER A 28 -19.53 -10.09 35.23
CA SER A 28 -20.75 -9.56 35.85
C SER A 28 -20.73 -8.03 36.02
N TYR A 29 -19.58 -7.44 36.40
CA TYR A 29 -19.49 -5.98 36.50
C TYR A 29 -19.29 -5.31 35.15
N GLN A 30 -18.72 -6.00 34.15
CA GLN A 30 -18.68 -5.48 32.79
C GLN A 30 -20.11 -5.28 32.27
N THR A 31 -20.96 -6.29 32.44
CA THR A 31 -22.38 -6.21 32.10
C THR A 31 -23.07 -5.11 32.90
N ALA A 32 -22.91 -5.09 34.23
CA ALA A 32 -23.52 -4.05 35.06
C ALA A 32 -23.07 -2.63 34.69
N LEU A 33 -21.79 -2.44 34.32
CA LEU A 33 -21.27 -1.15 33.87
C LEU A 33 -21.82 -0.76 32.50
N SER A 34 -21.93 -1.70 31.57
CA SER A 34 -22.62 -1.49 30.28
C SER A 34 -24.06 -1.07 30.49
N ASP A 35 -24.83 -1.85 31.25
CA ASP A 35 -26.25 -1.58 31.53
C ASP A 35 -26.43 -0.22 32.22
N THR A 36 -25.56 0.10 33.19
CA THR A 36 -25.60 1.39 33.88
C THR A 36 -25.29 2.55 32.93
N PHE A 37 -24.34 2.36 32.01
CA PHE A 37 -24.00 3.35 31.00
C PHE A 37 -25.14 3.57 30.02
N ASP A 38 -25.82 2.51 29.58
CA ASP A 38 -26.99 2.59 28.70
C ASP A 38 -28.15 3.33 29.38
N VAL A 39 -28.43 3.03 30.66
CA VAL A 39 -29.42 3.75 31.46
C VAL A 39 -29.04 5.23 31.61
N TYR A 40 -27.76 5.52 31.88
CA TYR A 40 -27.26 6.89 31.98
C TYR A 40 -27.47 7.66 30.67
N LEU A 41 -27.13 7.07 29.52
CA LEU A 41 -27.36 7.65 28.21
C LEU A 41 -28.86 7.84 27.92
N ALA A 42 -29.71 6.89 28.30
CA ALA A 42 -31.16 7.00 28.14
C ALA A 42 -31.74 8.17 28.96
N ILE A 43 -31.27 8.36 30.20
CA ILE A 43 -31.65 9.51 31.03
C ILE A 43 -31.20 10.82 30.36
N LEU A 44 -29.95 10.90 29.92
CA LEU A 44 -29.44 12.10 29.23
C LEU A 44 -30.23 12.43 27.98
N ARG A 45 -30.53 11.43 27.13
CA ARG A 45 -31.35 11.63 25.93
C ARG A 45 -32.71 12.19 26.29
N LYS A 46 -33.40 11.59 27.26
CA LYS A 46 -34.72 12.06 27.70
C LYS A 46 -34.69 13.49 28.25
N VAL A 47 -33.69 13.82 29.07
CA VAL A 47 -33.51 15.19 29.58
C VAL A 47 -33.26 16.16 28.44
N ASN A 48 -32.37 15.83 27.51
CA ASN A 48 -32.10 16.65 26.33
C ASN A 48 -33.34 16.84 25.46
N THR A 49 -34.16 15.80 25.25
CA THR A 49 -35.42 15.91 24.52
C THR A 49 -36.39 16.88 25.21
N CYS A 50 -36.52 16.80 26.54
CA CYS A 50 -37.35 17.74 27.30
C CYS A 50 -36.83 19.18 27.20
N VAL A 51 -35.52 19.38 27.38
CA VAL A 51 -34.88 20.70 27.26
C VAL A 51 -35.06 21.27 25.86
N SER A 52 -34.82 20.47 24.82
CA SER A 52 -35.01 20.89 23.44
C SER A 52 -36.48 21.24 23.15
N ALA A 53 -37.45 20.52 23.70
CA ALA A 53 -38.85 20.84 23.54
C ALA A 53 -39.22 22.19 24.19
N GLU A 54 -38.74 22.45 25.42
CA GLU A 54 -38.98 23.72 26.13
C GLU A 54 -38.31 24.91 25.45
N LEU A 55 -37.12 24.71 24.86
CA LEU A 55 -36.40 25.73 24.12
C LEU A 55 -36.92 25.90 22.66
N GLY A 56 -37.86 25.07 22.22
CA GLY A 56 -38.35 25.08 20.82
C GLY A 56 -37.33 24.54 19.80
N HIS A 57 -36.32 23.81 20.26
CA HIS A 57 -35.26 23.18 19.46
C HIS A 57 -35.63 21.75 19.00
N ASN A 58 -36.92 21.47 18.84
CA ASN A 58 -37.48 20.15 18.53
C ASN A 58 -37.98 20.02 17.08
N THR A 59 -37.68 21.01 16.22
CA THR A 59 -37.98 20.92 14.79
C THR A 59 -37.06 19.92 14.10
N PRO A 60 -37.50 19.26 13.01
CA PRO A 60 -36.62 18.40 12.21
C PRO A 60 -35.35 19.15 11.78
N ASP A 61 -34.20 18.48 11.85
CA ASP A 61 -32.90 19.03 11.45
C ASP A 61 -32.47 20.32 12.18
N TYR A 62 -33.12 20.67 13.31
CA TYR A 62 -32.81 21.89 14.08
C TYR A 62 -31.31 21.99 14.38
N ARG A 63 -30.70 20.87 14.77
CA ARG A 63 -29.29 20.81 15.10
C ARG A 63 -28.41 21.11 13.89
N ALA A 64 -28.67 20.51 12.74
CA ALA A 64 -27.89 20.76 11.53
C ALA A 64 -27.99 22.23 11.09
N LEU A 65 -29.17 22.83 11.25
CA LEU A 65 -29.42 24.25 10.94
C LEU A 65 -28.79 25.22 11.95
N ASN A 66 -28.69 24.84 13.23
CA ASN A 66 -28.31 25.77 14.32
C ASN A 66 -27.03 25.32 15.06
N SER A 67 -26.21 24.44 14.48
CA SER A 67 -25.00 23.91 15.12
C SER A 67 -24.00 25.01 15.50
N CYS A 68 -23.86 26.03 14.64
CA CYS A 68 -23.01 27.19 14.88
C CYS A 68 -23.88 28.45 14.87
N PRO A 69 -24.32 28.99 16.02
CA PRO A 69 -25.11 30.22 16.04
C PRO A 69 -24.44 31.40 15.30
N PRO A 70 -23.11 31.62 15.41
CA PRO A 70 -22.43 32.67 14.63
C PRO A 70 -22.40 32.43 13.12
N CYS A 71 -22.47 31.16 12.67
CA CYS A 71 -22.37 30.81 11.25
C CYS A 71 -23.74 30.65 10.58
N ALA A 72 -24.79 30.34 11.36
CA ALA A 72 -26.12 30.02 10.87
C ALA A 72 -27.12 31.17 11.01
N TYR A 73 -26.78 32.21 11.79
CA TYR A 73 -27.65 33.34 12.05
C TYR A 73 -27.26 34.55 11.19
N GLU A 74 -28.07 34.87 10.19
CA GLU A 74 -27.89 36.06 9.34
C GLU A 74 -28.40 37.32 10.06
N LEU A 75 -27.59 38.37 10.10
CA LEU A 75 -27.97 39.65 10.71
C LEU A 75 -28.70 40.57 9.71
N GLU A 76 -29.58 41.43 10.24
CA GLU A 76 -30.23 42.47 9.42
C GLU A 76 -29.18 43.41 8.80
N GLY A 77 -29.11 43.44 7.47
CA GLY A 77 -28.15 44.28 6.73
C GLY A 77 -26.79 43.63 6.48
N GLU A 78 -26.62 42.34 6.81
CA GLU A 78 -25.43 41.59 6.43
C GLU A 78 -25.31 41.47 4.90
N PRO A 79 -24.13 41.73 4.31
CA PRO A 79 -23.95 41.55 2.87
C PRO A 79 -24.13 40.08 2.49
N PRO A 80 -24.81 39.77 1.37
CA PRO A 80 -25.04 38.40 0.97
C PRO A 80 -23.70 37.69 0.71
N LEU A 81 -23.51 36.55 1.36
CA LEU A 81 -22.33 35.72 1.14
C LEU A 81 -22.42 35.03 -0.23
N LYS A 82 -21.26 34.85 -0.88
CA LYS A 82 -21.18 34.05 -2.12
C LYS A 82 -21.63 32.61 -1.90
N PHE A 83 -21.30 32.07 -0.73
CA PHE A 83 -21.79 30.78 -0.26
C PHE A 83 -22.34 30.90 1.15
N SER A 84 -23.51 30.31 1.41
CA SER A 84 -24.22 30.37 2.69
C SER A 84 -23.54 29.54 3.78
N CYS A 85 -23.01 28.37 3.43
CA CYS A 85 -22.23 27.54 4.32
C CYS A 85 -21.30 26.58 3.56
N MET A 86 -20.33 26.00 4.27
CA MET A 86 -19.51 24.90 3.79
C MET A 86 -19.87 23.61 4.53
N VAL A 87 -20.27 22.60 3.78
CA VAL A 87 -20.52 21.24 4.27
C VAL A 87 -19.34 20.38 3.88
N VAL A 88 -18.82 19.62 4.83
CA VAL A 88 -17.63 18.80 4.63
C VAL A 88 -18.01 17.34 4.80
N VAL A 89 -17.65 16.51 3.82
CA VAL A 89 -17.84 15.06 3.88
C VAL A 89 -16.47 14.40 3.97
N ASP A 90 -16.31 13.54 4.98
CA ASP A 90 -15.20 12.61 5.02
C ASP A 90 -15.66 11.27 4.45
N GLY A 91 -15.03 10.84 3.35
CA GLY A 91 -15.30 9.56 2.74
C GLY A 91 -14.77 8.40 3.58
N ASN A 92 -13.85 8.64 4.53
CA ASN A 92 -13.20 7.66 5.40
C ASN A 92 -12.89 6.33 4.69
N ASN A 93 -12.00 6.40 3.68
CA ASN A 93 -11.60 5.26 2.84
C ASN A 93 -11.06 4.06 3.64
N SER A 94 -10.62 4.25 4.88
CA SER A 94 -9.96 3.22 5.70
C SER A 94 -10.92 2.16 6.28
N LEU A 95 -12.13 2.56 6.69
CA LEU A 95 -13.15 1.65 7.21
C LEU A 95 -13.86 0.86 6.09
N LYS A 96 -13.66 1.25 4.82
CA LYS A 96 -14.22 0.62 3.61
C LYS A 96 -13.69 -0.80 3.34
N CYS A 97 -12.60 -1.21 4.00
CA CYS A 97 -11.95 -2.50 3.77
C CYS A 97 -12.10 -3.50 4.93
N MET A 98 -12.88 -3.16 5.95
CA MET A 98 -13.15 -4.07 7.08
C MET A 98 -14.23 -5.07 6.66
N ASP A 99 -13.91 -5.92 5.68
CA ASP A 99 -14.69 -7.12 5.43
C ASP A 99 -14.61 -8.02 6.67
N GLY A 100 -15.75 -8.48 7.15
CA GLY A 100 -15.81 -9.31 8.35
C GLY A 100 -14.96 -10.56 8.16
N VAL A 101 -13.90 -10.74 8.94
CA VAL A 101 -13.15 -12.00 8.96
C VAL A 101 -14.04 -13.09 9.56
N GLY A 102 -14.84 -13.74 8.71
CA GLY A 102 -15.75 -14.84 9.04
C GLY A 102 -17.15 -14.41 9.51
N LYS A 103 -17.97 -15.39 9.96
CA LYS A 103 -19.35 -15.22 10.48
C LYS A 103 -19.46 -14.42 11.80
N ARG A 104 -18.45 -13.63 12.18
CA ARG A 104 -18.53 -12.81 13.38
C ARG A 104 -19.22 -11.52 13.00
N GLU A 105 -20.31 -11.20 13.68
CA GLU A 105 -20.87 -9.84 13.72
C GLU A 105 -19.79 -8.95 14.37
N VAL A 106 -18.95 -8.31 13.55
CA VAL A 106 -17.86 -7.44 14.01
C VAL A 106 -18.35 -5.99 14.17
N ALA A 107 -19.53 -5.66 13.67
CA ALA A 107 -20.12 -4.33 13.76
C ALA A 107 -21.10 -4.23 14.94
N ASP A 108 -21.11 -3.07 15.59
CA ASP A 108 -22.14 -2.70 16.56
C ASP A 108 -23.47 -2.47 15.83
N ILE A 109 -24.46 -3.33 16.08
CA ILE A 109 -25.79 -3.25 15.45
C ILE A 109 -26.76 -2.34 16.23
N CYS A 110 -26.26 -1.56 17.20
CA CYS A 110 -27.09 -0.66 17.97
C CYS A 110 -27.75 0.40 17.08
N ILE A 111 -29.08 0.34 16.99
CA ILE A 111 -29.88 1.32 16.28
C ILE A 111 -30.11 2.52 17.20
N PHE A 112 -29.48 3.66 16.88
CA PHE A 112 -29.72 4.94 17.55
C PHE A 112 -30.98 5.62 17.02
N GLY A 113 -32.15 4.97 17.14
CA GLY A 113 -33.40 5.38 16.47
C GLY A 113 -33.95 6.76 16.86
N GLU A 114 -33.52 7.32 17.99
CA GLU A 114 -33.94 8.65 18.46
C GLU A 114 -32.93 9.77 18.11
N SER A 115 -31.81 9.44 17.45
CA SER A 115 -30.73 10.39 17.19
C SER A 115 -30.86 11.07 15.82
N ASP A 116 -30.87 12.40 15.81
CA ASP A 116 -30.82 13.25 14.60
C ASP A 116 -29.41 13.35 13.99
N TYR A 117 -28.48 12.47 14.39
CA TYR A 117 -27.15 12.38 13.76
C TYR A 117 -27.13 11.37 12.62
N TYR A 118 -27.86 10.26 12.74
CA TYR A 118 -27.71 9.15 11.81
C TYR A 118 -28.69 9.25 10.65
N LEU A 119 -28.17 9.11 9.43
CA LEU A 119 -29.01 8.85 8.26
C LEU A 119 -29.49 7.40 8.32
N SER A 120 -30.78 7.17 8.04
CA SER A 120 -31.32 5.82 8.01
C SER A 120 -30.73 5.03 6.84
N GLU A 121 -30.54 3.74 7.05
CA GLU A 121 -30.05 2.83 6.01
C GLU A 121 -30.96 2.84 4.77
N GLU A 122 -32.28 2.85 4.99
CA GLU A 122 -33.29 2.94 3.92
C GLU A 122 -33.10 4.20 3.06
N PHE A 123 -32.79 5.34 3.69
CA PHE A 123 -32.53 6.58 2.97
C PHE A 123 -31.24 6.52 2.16
N VAL A 124 -30.16 5.99 2.76
CA VAL A 124 -28.87 5.84 2.07
C VAL A 124 -28.96 4.89 0.88
N ASN A 125 -29.68 3.78 1.02
CA ASN A 125 -29.82 2.77 -0.03
C ASN A 125 -30.66 3.24 -1.22
N THR A 126 -31.39 4.35 -1.11
CA THR A 126 -32.05 4.98 -2.26
C THR A 126 -31.04 5.42 -3.33
N PHE A 127 -29.78 5.66 -2.94
CA PHE A 127 -28.70 6.14 -3.81
C PHE A 127 -27.72 5.03 -4.23
N ALA A 128 -28.03 3.75 -3.93
CA ALA A 128 -27.15 2.61 -4.21
C ALA A 128 -26.86 2.43 -5.71
N ASP A 129 -27.90 2.53 -6.54
CA ASP A 129 -27.84 2.26 -7.98
C ASP A 129 -27.61 3.51 -8.85
N GLU A 130 -27.32 4.67 -8.24
CA GLU A 130 -27.16 5.93 -8.98
C GLU A 130 -25.85 6.01 -9.77
N VAL A 131 -24.90 5.12 -9.48
CA VAL A 131 -23.61 5.06 -10.16
C VAL A 131 -23.40 3.63 -10.64
N PRO A 132 -23.20 3.39 -11.95
CA PRO A 132 -22.94 2.06 -12.45
C PRO A 132 -21.71 1.46 -11.77
N THR A 133 -21.86 0.27 -11.20
CA THR A 133 -20.71 -0.53 -10.75
C THR A 133 -19.79 -0.70 -11.95
N ARG A 134 -18.51 -0.31 -11.83
CA ARG A 134 -17.47 -0.65 -12.82
C ARG A 134 -17.32 -2.18 -12.84
N HIS A 135 -18.17 -2.87 -13.59
CA HIS A 135 -18.06 -4.30 -13.77
C HIS A 135 -16.85 -4.60 -14.66
N SER A 136 -15.92 -5.37 -14.10
CA SER A 136 -14.86 -6.11 -14.79
C SER A 136 -15.38 -6.65 -16.13
N GLN A 137 -14.79 -6.20 -17.24
CA GLN A 137 -15.12 -6.75 -18.56
C GLN A 137 -14.71 -8.22 -18.61
N SER A 138 -15.70 -9.10 -18.75
CA SER A 138 -15.52 -10.52 -18.95
C SER A 138 -14.83 -10.79 -20.29
N LYS A 139 -13.71 -11.54 -20.24
CA LYS A 139 -13.10 -12.19 -21.41
C LYS A 139 -14.16 -13.00 -22.16
N THR A 140 -14.43 -12.64 -23.41
CA THR A 140 -14.94 -13.58 -24.41
C THR A 140 -14.06 -13.47 -25.65
N ALA A 141 -13.45 -14.60 -26.02
CA ALA A 141 -12.43 -14.71 -27.05
C ALA A 141 -13.03 -14.61 -28.46
N ILE A 142 -12.46 -13.73 -29.29
CA ILE A 142 -12.35 -13.87 -30.75
C ILE A 142 -10.96 -13.36 -31.15
N GLU A 143 -10.09 -14.28 -31.59
CA GLU A 143 -8.84 -14.04 -32.35
C GLU A 143 -9.23 -13.54 -33.77
N ASP A 144 -8.51 -12.71 -34.53
CA ASP A 144 -7.11 -12.32 -34.54
C ASP A 144 -6.97 -11.08 -35.47
N SER A 145 -6.10 -10.11 -35.12
CA SER A 145 -5.20 -9.32 -36.00
C SER A 145 -4.73 -7.99 -35.39
N LYS A 146 -3.56 -8.06 -34.75
CA LYS A 146 -2.46 -7.08 -34.66
C LYS A 146 -2.75 -5.56 -34.64
N GLU A 147 -2.57 -4.97 -33.45
CA GLU A 147 -1.64 -3.87 -33.08
C GLU A 147 -1.99 -3.49 -31.62
N GLY A 148 -1.22 -3.88 -30.59
CA GLY A 148 -0.03 -3.17 -30.10
C GLY A 148 -0.30 -2.58 -28.71
N PHE A 149 0.18 -3.28 -27.65
CA PHE A 149 0.45 -2.87 -26.25
C PHE A 149 0.18 -1.38 -25.89
N GLY A 150 -0.62 -1.02 -24.87
CA GLY A 150 -0.51 -1.37 -23.45
C GLY A 150 0.13 -0.21 -22.67
N ALA A 151 -0.65 0.54 -21.87
CA ALA A 151 -0.12 1.52 -20.92
C ALA A 151 -0.82 1.36 -19.56
N PRO A 152 -0.08 1.28 -18.43
CA PRO A 152 -0.65 1.28 -17.08
C PRO A 152 -1.22 2.66 -16.74
N GLU A 153 -2.29 2.70 -15.93
CA GLU A 153 -2.81 3.94 -15.34
C GLU A 153 -1.76 4.54 -14.39
N GLU A 154 -1.10 5.59 -14.88
CA GLU A 154 -0.20 6.45 -14.13
C GLU A 154 -1.05 7.37 -13.23
N HIS A 155 -0.85 7.29 -11.92
CA HIS A 155 -1.37 8.28 -10.99
C HIS A 155 -0.72 9.63 -11.33
N GLY A 156 -1.50 10.56 -11.88
CA GLY A 156 -1.01 11.87 -12.28
C GLY A 156 -0.41 12.65 -11.11
N ASP A 157 0.92 12.74 -11.10
CA ASP A 157 1.70 13.74 -10.38
C ASP A 157 1.43 15.13 -10.97
N PRO A 158 0.92 16.12 -10.20
CA PRO A 158 0.59 17.43 -10.73
C PRO A 158 1.81 18.35 -10.71
N THR A 159 2.91 17.93 -11.35
CA THR A 159 4.09 18.78 -11.57
C THR A 159 4.26 19.24 -13.03
N ASN A 160 3.33 18.86 -13.91
CA ASN A 160 3.35 19.33 -15.30
C ASN A 160 2.67 20.70 -15.41
N GLY A 161 3.52 21.74 -15.41
CA GLY A 161 3.11 23.12 -15.67
C GLY A 161 2.55 23.28 -17.09
N ASP A 162 1.28 23.69 -17.17
CA ASP A 162 0.67 24.19 -18.38
C ASP A 162 0.52 25.72 -18.25
N PRO A 163 0.97 26.54 -19.23
CA PRO A 163 0.94 27.98 -19.14
C PRO A 163 -0.38 28.51 -19.72
N ASP A 164 -1.46 28.52 -18.94
CA ASP A 164 -2.50 29.54 -19.15
C ASP A 164 -3.39 29.76 -17.91
N PRO A 165 -3.61 31.01 -17.47
CA PRO A 165 -4.28 31.31 -16.22
C PRO A 165 -5.80 31.38 -16.44
N LYS A 166 -6.56 30.47 -15.84
CA LYS A 166 -8.02 30.62 -15.74
C LYS A 166 -8.50 30.61 -14.30
N ILE A 167 -8.80 31.84 -13.87
CA ILE A 167 -9.64 32.25 -12.74
C ILE A 167 -9.00 32.01 -11.36
N CYS A 168 -8.17 33.00 -11.05
CA CYS A 168 -7.72 33.38 -9.74
C CYS A 168 -8.92 33.78 -8.85
N CYS A 169 -9.08 33.13 -7.69
CA CYS A 169 -9.65 33.79 -6.53
C CYS A 169 -8.48 34.06 -5.57
N SER A 170 -7.76 35.15 -5.84
CA SER A 170 -6.76 35.69 -4.95
C SER A 170 -7.43 36.48 -3.82
N GLY A 171 -6.86 36.30 -2.63
CA GLY A 171 -6.77 37.39 -1.66
C GLY A 171 -7.71 37.30 -0.47
N GLY A 172 -7.14 37.01 0.69
CA GLY A 172 -7.74 37.41 1.96
C GLY A 172 -7.17 36.68 3.15
N ARG A 173 -6.20 37.29 3.84
CA ARG A 173 -5.96 36.96 5.25
C ARG A 173 -7.26 37.20 6.01
N ARG A 174 -7.92 36.13 6.45
CA ARG A 174 -8.63 36.10 7.72
C ARG A 174 -8.28 34.77 8.36
N LYS A 175 -7.88 34.80 9.64
CA LYS A 175 -8.10 33.64 10.50
C LYS A 175 -9.61 33.43 10.47
N GLU A 176 -10.07 32.55 9.61
CA GLU A 176 -11.45 32.10 9.64
C GLU A 176 -11.53 31.17 10.84
N ASP A 177 -12.34 31.55 11.82
CA ASP A 177 -12.70 30.68 12.94
C ASP A 177 -13.49 29.50 12.36
N VAL A 178 -12.77 28.46 11.94
CA VAL A 178 -13.37 27.24 11.37
C VAL A 178 -14.01 26.47 12.53
N HIS A 179 -15.31 26.64 12.70
CA HIS A 179 -16.09 25.87 13.67
C HIS A 179 -16.57 24.55 13.05
N GLY A 180 -15.93 23.44 13.44
CA GLY A 180 -16.30 22.11 12.98
C GLY A 180 -17.41 21.48 13.83
N PHE A 181 -18.53 21.13 13.20
CA PHE A 181 -19.62 20.38 13.83
C PHE A 181 -19.97 19.16 12.98
N VAL A 182 -20.20 18.02 13.64
CA VAL A 182 -20.69 16.83 12.94
C VAL A 182 -22.14 17.07 12.56
N LEU A 183 -22.45 17.20 11.28
CA LEU A 183 -23.82 17.48 10.81
C LEU A 183 -24.64 16.22 10.61
N TRP A 184 -24.08 15.15 10.02
CA TRP A 184 -24.74 13.85 9.92
C TRP A 184 -23.67 12.76 9.91
N VAL A 185 -24.11 11.54 10.21
CA VAL A 185 -23.32 10.32 10.17
C VAL A 185 -24.11 9.32 9.33
N ALA A 186 -23.47 8.74 8.32
CA ALA A 186 -24.01 7.58 7.64
C ALA A 186 -23.18 6.38 8.06
N ASP A 187 -23.84 5.36 8.60
CA ASP A 187 -23.15 4.14 8.97
C ASP A 187 -22.83 3.33 7.71
N MET A 188 -21.55 3.01 7.52
CA MET A 188 -21.08 2.30 6.34
C MET A 188 -21.24 0.80 6.54
N ILE A 189 -22.47 0.33 6.30
CA ILE A 189 -22.85 -1.07 6.45
C ILE A 189 -22.80 -1.75 5.08
N TRP A 190 -21.91 -2.75 4.94
CA TRP A 190 -21.93 -3.75 3.87
C TRP A 190 -22.16 -3.17 2.45
N SER A 191 -21.23 -2.35 1.93
CA SER A 191 -21.27 -2.02 0.50
C SER A 191 -19.89 -1.92 -0.15
N GLY A 192 -19.76 -2.59 -1.30
CA GLY A 192 -18.75 -2.29 -2.31
C GLY A 192 -19.17 -1.11 -3.22
N GLU A 193 -20.35 -0.55 -3.00
CA GLU A 193 -20.90 0.61 -3.71
C GLU A 193 -20.47 1.89 -2.99
N LEU A 194 -19.50 2.59 -3.58
CA LEU A 194 -18.69 3.60 -2.90
C LEU A 194 -19.32 5.00 -2.87
N GLU A 195 -20.23 5.30 -3.79
CA GLU A 195 -20.72 6.67 -4.01
C GLU A 195 -22.08 6.96 -3.35
N LYS A 196 -22.80 5.95 -2.88
CA LYS A 196 -24.13 6.12 -2.26
C LYS A 196 -24.11 6.93 -0.95
N TYR A 197 -23.08 6.77 -0.12
CA TYR A 197 -22.95 7.51 1.14
C TYR A 197 -22.77 9.01 0.94
N PRO A 198 -21.77 9.47 0.15
CA PRO A 198 -21.64 10.90 -0.11
C PRO A 198 -22.84 11.45 -0.90
N LEU A 199 -23.49 10.68 -1.78
CA LEU A 199 -24.74 11.09 -2.44
C LEU A 199 -25.90 11.28 -1.43
N ALA A 200 -26.06 10.37 -0.47
CA ALA A 200 -27.05 10.53 0.60
C ALA A 200 -26.79 11.77 1.46
N MET A 201 -25.52 12.11 1.72
CA MET A 201 -25.15 13.36 2.41
C MET A 201 -25.55 14.58 1.59
N VAL A 202 -25.29 14.58 0.29
CA VAL A 202 -25.70 15.67 -0.61
C VAL A 202 -27.22 15.79 -0.65
N ALA A 203 -27.95 14.68 -0.77
CA ALA A 203 -29.41 14.67 -0.78
C ALA A 203 -29.99 15.24 0.52
N LYS A 204 -29.41 14.88 1.68
CA LYS A 204 -29.82 15.44 2.97
C LYS A 204 -29.51 16.94 3.05
N ALA A 205 -28.32 17.36 2.63
CA ALA A 205 -27.93 18.77 2.60
C ALA A 205 -28.82 19.60 1.67
N LEU A 206 -29.21 19.08 0.51
CA LEU A 206 -30.17 19.71 -0.40
C LEU A 206 -31.55 19.87 0.26
N LYS A 207 -32.01 18.90 1.04
CA LYS A 207 -33.31 19.01 1.75
C LYS A 207 -33.28 20.01 2.90
N VAL A 208 -32.15 20.12 3.60
CA VAL A 208 -32.05 20.88 4.85
C VAL A 208 -31.58 22.31 4.62
N PHE A 209 -30.56 22.52 3.81
CA PHE A 209 -29.97 23.84 3.62
C PHE A 209 -30.64 24.66 2.52
N GLY A 210 -30.53 25.98 2.67
CA GLY A 210 -30.88 26.96 1.65
C GLY A 210 -29.98 26.86 0.41
N PRO A 211 -30.13 27.79 -0.56
CA PRO A 211 -29.29 27.79 -1.75
C PRO A 211 -27.83 28.18 -1.45
N ALA A 212 -26.97 27.94 -2.44
CA ALA A 212 -25.59 28.39 -2.54
C ALA A 212 -24.66 27.91 -1.40
N TRP A 213 -24.74 26.65 -0.99
CA TRP A 213 -23.73 26.05 -0.12
C TRP A 213 -22.63 25.35 -0.93
N ILE A 214 -21.47 25.13 -0.30
CA ILE A 214 -20.31 24.47 -0.93
C ILE A 214 -19.99 23.13 -0.23
N LEU A 215 -19.73 22.09 -1.02
CA LEU A 215 -19.34 20.77 -0.56
C LEU A 215 -17.81 20.62 -0.59
N GLY A 216 -17.17 20.60 0.58
CA GLY A 216 -15.79 20.18 0.74
C GLY A 216 -15.69 18.66 0.76
N TYR A 217 -14.97 18.08 -0.20
CA TYR A 217 -14.68 16.64 -0.23
C TYR A 217 -13.28 16.39 -0.80
N ASP A 218 -12.60 15.32 -0.37
CA ASP A 218 -11.25 14.94 -0.84
C ASP A 218 -11.24 14.59 -2.34
N ILE A 219 -12.37 14.21 -2.90
CA ILE A 219 -12.56 14.00 -4.34
C ILE A 219 -13.59 14.96 -4.92
N GLY A 220 -13.78 16.14 -4.32
CA GLY A 220 -14.86 17.07 -4.67
C GLY A 220 -14.94 17.44 -6.16
N CYS A 221 -13.80 17.57 -6.86
CA CYS A 221 -13.76 17.88 -8.28
C CYS A 221 -14.32 16.75 -9.15
N SER A 222 -13.93 15.50 -8.90
CA SER A 222 -14.46 14.34 -9.64
C SER A 222 -15.87 13.99 -9.18
N PHE A 223 -16.16 14.12 -7.89
CA PHE A 223 -17.47 13.87 -7.31
C PHE A 223 -18.53 14.87 -7.81
N SER A 224 -18.13 16.07 -8.26
CA SER A 224 -19.05 16.97 -8.96
C SER A 224 -19.69 16.30 -10.18
N SER A 225 -18.91 15.52 -10.94
CA SER A 225 -19.41 14.80 -12.12
C SER A 225 -20.38 13.69 -11.71
N THR A 226 -20.11 13.00 -10.59
CA THR A 226 -21.03 12.04 -9.99
C THR A 226 -22.36 12.70 -9.62
N ILE A 227 -22.33 13.83 -8.89
CA ILE A 227 -23.56 14.54 -8.50
C ILE A 227 -24.34 14.96 -9.75
N CYS A 228 -23.69 15.52 -10.77
CA CYS A 228 -24.36 15.94 -12.00
C CYS A 228 -24.99 14.77 -12.77
N SER A 229 -24.42 13.57 -12.67
CA SER A 229 -24.94 12.36 -13.33
C SER A 229 -26.03 11.65 -12.51
N SER A 230 -26.18 12.03 -11.24
CA SER A 230 -27.14 11.47 -10.30
C SER A 230 -28.53 12.11 -10.40
N SER A 231 -29.50 11.58 -9.65
CA SER A 231 -30.84 12.18 -9.56
C SER A 231 -30.82 13.59 -8.94
N LEU A 232 -29.74 13.95 -8.23
CA LEU A 232 -29.58 15.20 -7.48
C LEU A 232 -29.02 16.36 -8.33
N GLY A 233 -28.52 16.08 -9.54
CA GLY A 233 -27.76 17.06 -10.33
C GLY A 233 -28.54 18.33 -10.65
N SER A 234 -29.82 18.19 -11.06
CA SER A 234 -30.67 19.32 -11.42
C SER A 234 -30.99 20.23 -10.22
N GLU A 235 -31.28 19.64 -9.06
CA GLU A 235 -31.54 20.39 -7.83
C GLU A 235 -30.27 21.06 -7.30
N PHE A 236 -29.13 20.36 -7.36
CA PHE A 236 -27.83 20.89 -6.95
C PHE A 236 -27.42 22.11 -7.78
N GLU A 237 -27.65 22.08 -9.08
CA GLU A 237 -27.40 23.22 -9.97
C GLU A 237 -28.42 24.36 -9.75
N GLN A 238 -29.71 24.04 -9.62
CA GLN A 238 -30.75 25.04 -9.39
C GLN A 238 -30.53 25.81 -8.08
N LYS A 239 -30.06 25.14 -7.04
CA LYS A 239 -29.70 25.77 -5.77
C LYS A 239 -28.37 26.52 -5.82
N GLY A 240 -27.62 26.46 -6.91
CA GLY A 240 -26.33 27.15 -7.05
C GLY A 240 -25.23 26.56 -6.18
N CYS A 241 -25.35 25.28 -5.79
CA CYS A 241 -24.38 24.59 -4.97
C CYS A 241 -23.11 24.29 -5.78
N ARG A 242 -21.96 24.18 -5.09
CA ARG A 242 -20.66 23.88 -5.72
C ARG A 242 -19.91 22.83 -4.91
N THR A 243 -19.00 22.11 -5.55
CA THR A 243 -18.02 21.27 -4.84
C THR A 243 -16.67 21.96 -4.80
N CYS A 244 -15.86 21.64 -3.79
CA CYS A 244 -14.46 22.03 -3.71
C CYS A 244 -13.63 20.90 -3.09
N TYR A 245 -12.34 20.93 -3.42
CA TYR A 245 -11.37 20.04 -2.79
C TYR A 245 -11.08 20.56 -1.38
N GLN A 246 -11.50 19.80 -0.36
CA GLN A 246 -11.53 20.25 1.04
C GLN A 246 -10.16 20.76 1.55
N ASN A 247 -9.07 20.10 1.15
CA ASN A 247 -7.73 20.40 1.64
C ASN A 247 -6.91 21.29 0.69
N LEU A 248 -7.53 21.92 -0.31
CA LEU A 248 -6.78 22.60 -1.38
C LEU A 248 -6.00 23.78 -0.81
N ALA A 249 -6.65 24.57 0.05
CA ALA A 249 -6.02 25.71 0.69
C ALA A 249 -4.85 25.28 1.58
N THR A 250 -5.02 24.19 2.35
CA THR A 250 -3.96 23.64 3.21
C THR A 250 -2.80 23.07 2.39
N MET A 251 -3.09 22.35 1.31
CA MET A 251 -2.09 21.82 0.40
C MET A 251 -1.27 22.95 -0.24
N LEU A 252 -1.95 23.96 -0.80
CA LEU A 252 -1.29 25.12 -1.40
C LEU A 252 -0.48 25.92 -0.38
N HIS A 253 -1.03 26.13 0.82
CA HIS A 253 -0.32 26.82 1.91
C HIS A 253 0.94 26.04 2.33
N ASN A 254 0.82 24.73 2.54
CA ASN A 254 1.94 23.90 2.97
C ASN A 254 3.03 23.83 1.89
N ASN A 255 2.65 23.67 0.62
CA ASN A 255 3.60 23.69 -0.50
C ASN A 255 4.29 25.06 -0.63
N TYR A 256 3.56 26.16 -0.39
CA TYR A 256 4.13 27.49 -0.39
C TYR A 256 5.15 27.68 0.74
N ILE A 257 4.82 27.26 1.97
CA ILE A 257 5.76 27.29 3.11
C ILE A 257 6.98 26.42 2.81
N GLN A 258 6.78 25.21 2.31
CA GLN A 258 7.88 24.32 1.92
C GLN A 258 8.79 24.97 0.87
N ALA A 259 8.24 25.62 -0.15
CA ALA A 259 9.02 26.34 -1.14
C ALA A 259 9.83 27.49 -0.52
N LEU A 260 9.24 28.24 0.42
CA LEU A 260 9.97 29.27 1.17
C LEU A 260 11.09 28.69 2.01
N ASP A 261 10.84 27.59 2.73
CA ASP A 261 11.83 26.90 3.55
C ASP A 261 13.00 26.39 2.70
N ILE A 262 12.73 25.81 1.52
CA ILE A 262 13.77 25.38 0.56
C ILE A 262 14.61 26.57 0.10
N LEU A 263 13.96 27.69 -0.25
CA LEU A 263 14.66 28.90 -0.71
C LEU A 263 15.52 29.54 0.39
N GLU A 264 15.08 29.48 1.64
CA GLU A 264 15.77 30.09 2.77
C GLU A 264 16.91 29.21 3.31
N PHE A 265 16.66 27.90 3.46
CA PHE A 265 17.58 27.00 4.16
C PHE A 265 18.38 26.07 3.26
N GLU A 266 17.78 25.56 2.18
CA GLU A 266 18.44 24.57 1.31
C GLU A 266 19.24 25.22 0.17
N LEU A 267 18.72 26.30 -0.42
CA LEU A 267 19.37 26.99 -1.53
C LEU A 267 20.80 27.48 -1.20
N PRO A 268 21.09 28.06 -0.01
CA PRO A 268 22.45 28.46 0.34
C PRO A 268 23.40 27.27 0.48
N ALA A 269 22.94 26.18 1.09
CA ALA A 269 23.72 24.96 1.25
C ALA A 269 24.03 24.32 -0.12
N PHE A 270 23.01 24.21 -0.98
CA PHE A 270 23.15 23.73 -2.34
C PHE A 270 24.16 24.55 -3.16
N LYS A 271 24.10 25.89 -3.07
CA LYS A 271 25.07 26.77 -3.74
C LYS A 271 26.49 26.62 -3.19
N ALA A 272 26.64 26.41 -1.89
CA ALA A 272 27.94 26.16 -1.28
C ALA A 272 28.53 24.82 -1.75
N ASP A 273 27.70 23.78 -1.86
CA ASP A 273 28.09 22.45 -2.34
C ASP A 273 28.47 22.48 -3.82
N LEU A 274 27.71 23.20 -4.67
CA LEU A 274 28.08 23.44 -6.07
C LEU A 274 29.45 24.09 -6.18
N GLN A 275 29.73 25.10 -5.35
CA GLN A 275 31.05 25.77 -5.32
C GLN A 275 32.15 24.84 -4.82
N ALA A 276 31.89 24.04 -3.78
CA ALA A 276 32.87 23.10 -3.23
C ALA A 276 33.24 22.00 -4.23
N LEU A 277 32.27 21.54 -5.02
CA LEU A 277 32.44 20.50 -6.03
C LEU A 277 32.87 21.06 -7.41
N ASN A 278 32.98 22.38 -7.56
CA ASN A 278 33.21 23.08 -8.84
C ASN A 278 32.20 22.69 -9.93
N LEU A 279 30.94 22.52 -9.55
CA LEU A 279 29.84 22.18 -10.45
C LEU A 279 29.01 23.42 -10.78
N THR A 280 28.52 23.47 -12.01
CA THR A 280 27.56 24.46 -12.47
C THR A 280 26.14 23.89 -12.45
N GLU A 281 25.12 24.75 -12.42
CA GLU A 281 23.72 24.31 -12.51
C GLU A 281 23.46 23.48 -13.80
N GLY A 282 24.14 23.81 -14.91
CA GLY A 282 24.06 23.03 -16.14
C GLY A 282 24.69 21.64 -16.06
N ASP A 283 25.63 21.39 -15.15
CA ASP A 283 26.18 20.06 -14.90
C ASP A 283 25.15 19.16 -14.20
N ILE A 284 24.27 19.74 -13.38
CA ILE A 284 23.18 19.02 -12.72
C ILE A 284 22.14 18.56 -13.74
N ASP A 285 21.75 19.44 -14.67
CA ASP A 285 20.87 19.08 -15.78
C ASP A 285 21.50 17.97 -16.65
N MET A 286 22.82 18.02 -16.87
CA MET A 286 23.54 16.97 -17.58
C MET A 286 23.52 15.65 -16.80
N TYR A 287 23.73 15.67 -15.47
CA TYR A 287 23.65 14.47 -14.63
C TYR A 287 22.26 13.84 -14.65
N LEU A 288 21.21 14.64 -14.64
CA LEU A 288 19.84 14.13 -14.75
C LEU A 288 19.59 13.43 -16.10
N ASN A 289 20.10 14.02 -17.19
CA ASN A 289 20.03 13.41 -18.51
C ASN A 289 20.87 12.13 -18.63
N ASP A 290 22.06 12.12 -18.03
CA ASP A 290 22.95 10.95 -18.03
C ASP A 290 22.38 9.81 -17.16
N GLU A 291 21.76 10.15 -16.03
CA GLU A 291 21.03 9.21 -15.18
C GLU A 291 19.83 8.62 -15.93
N GLN A 292 18.99 9.44 -16.58
CA GLN A 292 17.89 8.95 -17.41
C GLN A 292 18.37 8.02 -18.52
N ARG A 293 19.48 8.35 -19.20
CA ARG A 293 20.08 7.50 -20.24
C ARG A 293 20.62 6.19 -19.66
N HIS A 294 21.27 6.26 -18.50
CA HIS A 294 21.78 5.08 -17.80
C HIS A 294 20.65 4.15 -17.38
N LEU A 295 19.59 4.68 -16.78
CA LEU A 295 18.40 3.92 -16.36
C LEU A 295 17.67 3.31 -17.57
N SER A 296 17.60 4.01 -18.70
CA SER A 296 17.00 3.50 -19.93
C SER A 296 17.78 2.33 -20.55
N THR A 297 19.09 2.26 -20.32
CA THR A 297 19.96 1.16 -20.79
C THR A 297 20.13 0.05 -19.73
N LEU A 298 19.50 0.20 -18.55
CA LEU A 298 19.66 -0.70 -17.41
C LEU A 298 18.94 -2.04 -17.62
N GLY A 299 19.69 -3.05 -18.08
CA GLY A 299 19.21 -4.42 -18.27
C GLY A 299 19.32 -4.95 -19.70
N SER A 300 19.81 -4.15 -20.66
CA SER A 300 20.20 -4.66 -21.98
C SER A 300 21.54 -5.39 -21.88
N LYS A 301 21.55 -6.59 -21.27
CA LYS A 301 22.74 -7.45 -21.27
C LYS A 301 22.91 -8.06 -22.66
N THR A 302 24.12 -7.99 -23.20
CA THR A 302 24.50 -8.69 -24.44
C THR A 302 24.35 -10.19 -24.21
N LEU A 303 23.67 -10.88 -25.13
CA LEU A 303 23.39 -12.31 -25.04
C LEU A 303 24.68 -13.15 -24.90
N GLU A 304 25.77 -12.66 -25.49
CA GLU A 304 27.09 -13.29 -25.48
C GLU A 304 27.73 -13.40 -24.08
N ASP A 305 27.56 -12.38 -23.24
CA ASP A 305 28.10 -12.37 -21.87
C ASP A 305 27.40 -13.39 -20.97
N LEU A 306 26.08 -13.55 -21.16
CA LEU A 306 25.27 -14.51 -20.38
C LEU A 306 25.67 -15.96 -20.68
N HIS A 307 25.96 -16.26 -21.95
CA HIS A 307 26.44 -17.59 -22.34
C HIS A 307 27.83 -17.86 -21.77
N ALA A 308 28.77 -16.91 -21.86
CA ALA A 308 30.10 -17.09 -21.29
C ALA A 308 30.09 -17.34 -19.77
N VAL A 309 29.24 -16.63 -19.03
CA VAL A 309 29.06 -16.84 -17.58
C VAL A 309 28.49 -18.22 -17.27
N ALA A 310 27.41 -18.61 -17.93
CA ALA A 310 26.78 -19.93 -17.74
C ALA A 310 27.76 -21.06 -18.04
N TYR A 311 28.57 -20.91 -19.09
CA TYR A 311 29.58 -21.88 -19.49
C TYR A 311 30.66 -22.05 -18.42
N ILE A 312 31.18 -20.96 -17.84
CA ILE A 312 32.18 -21.03 -16.76
C ILE A 312 31.60 -21.66 -15.49
N GLU A 313 30.36 -21.34 -15.11
CA GLU A 313 29.73 -21.96 -13.95
C GLU A 313 29.59 -23.48 -14.12
N LEU A 314 29.22 -23.93 -15.32
CA LEU A 314 29.17 -25.36 -15.66
C LEU A 314 30.56 -26.01 -15.60
N LEU A 315 31.60 -25.37 -16.17
CA LEU A 315 32.98 -25.87 -16.12
C LEU A 315 33.49 -26.00 -14.68
N ARG A 316 33.20 -25.02 -13.83
CA ARG A 316 33.57 -25.05 -12.41
C ARG A 316 32.85 -26.18 -11.67
N LYS A 317 31.54 -26.33 -11.88
CA LYS A 317 30.73 -27.42 -11.31
C LYS A 317 31.25 -28.79 -11.75
N TYR A 318 31.59 -28.96 -13.02
CA TYR A 318 32.18 -30.18 -13.55
C TYR A 318 33.51 -30.52 -12.86
N ARG A 319 34.42 -29.55 -12.73
CA ARG A 319 35.71 -29.74 -12.05
C ARG A 319 35.54 -30.11 -10.58
N GLU A 320 34.60 -29.48 -9.89
CA GLU A 320 34.29 -29.78 -8.49
C GLU A 320 33.76 -31.21 -8.31
N ILE A 321 32.77 -31.62 -9.11
CA ILE A 321 32.24 -32.99 -9.11
C ILE A 321 33.34 -34.00 -9.43
N ASN A 322 34.20 -33.70 -10.41
CA ASN A 322 35.29 -34.59 -10.80
C ASN A 322 36.35 -34.73 -9.69
N SER A 323 36.66 -33.63 -8.98
CA SER A 323 37.53 -33.64 -7.79
C SER A 323 36.92 -34.43 -6.63
N GLN A 324 35.63 -34.24 -6.36
CA GLN A 324 34.88 -34.98 -5.33
C GLN A 324 34.81 -36.48 -5.65
N HIS A 325 34.56 -36.84 -6.91
CA HIS A 325 34.57 -38.23 -7.37
C HIS A 325 35.97 -38.86 -7.21
N SER A 326 37.03 -38.17 -7.64
CA SER A 326 38.43 -38.61 -7.47
C SER A 326 38.80 -38.80 -5.99
N THR A 327 38.42 -37.87 -5.14
CA THR A 327 38.66 -37.93 -3.69
C THR A 327 37.88 -39.06 -3.03
N SER A 328 36.60 -39.24 -3.39
CA SER A 328 35.77 -40.33 -2.89
C SER A 328 36.34 -41.69 -3.30
N TYR A 329 36.82 -41.82 -4.54
CA TYR A 329 37.47 -43.03 -5.04
C TYR A 329 38.76 -43.34 -4.28
N LYS A 330 39.63 -42.33 -4.09
CA LYS A 330 40.87 -42.48 -3.31
C LYS A 330 40.58 -42.88 -1.87
N ASN A 331 39.63 -42.23 -1.21
CA ASN A 331 39.26 -42.53 0.17
C ASN A 331 38.68 -43.93 0.33
N ALA A 332 37.80 -44.36 -0.59
CA ALA A 332 37.25 -45.73 -0.59
C ALA A 332 38.35 -46.78 -0.85
N SER A 333 39.27 -46.51 -1.79
CA SER A 333 40.41 -47.38 -2.07
C SER A 333 41.39 -47.47 -0.88
N THR A 334 41.66 -46.35 -0.21
CA THR A 334 42.51 -46.28 0.98
C THR A 334 41.86 -46.97 2.18
N SER A 335 40.55 -46.79 2.39
CA SER A 335 39.78 -47.50 3.42
C SER A 335 39.86 -49.02 3.21
N PHE A 336 39.64 -49.49 1.97
CA PHE A 336 39.78 -50.90 1.61
C PHE A 336 41.21 -51.44 1.84
N ARG A 337 42.24 -50.63 1.59
CA ARG A 337 43.65 -51.03 1.74
C ARG A 337 44.18 -51.00 3.18
N LEU A 338 43.59 -50.20 4.07
CA LEU A 338 44.09 -49.99 5.43
C LEU A 338 43.28 -50.72 6.51
N HIS A 339 42.08 -51.22 6.21
CA HIS A 339 41.27 -51.96 7.19
C HIS A 339 41.69 -53.44 7.26
N THR A 340 42.79 -53.73 7.96
CA THR A 340 42.96 -55.02 8.66
C THR A 340 43.11 -54.71 10.15
N PRO A 341 42.07 -54.89 10.98
CA PRO A 341 42.13 -54.55 12.41
C PRO A 341 43.24 -55.33 13.13
N SER A 342 44.00 -54.70 14.05
CA SER A 342 44.99 -55.40 14.91
C SER A 342 44.34 -56.45 15.81
N ASP A 343 43.04 -56.31 16.06
CA ASP A 343 42.23 -57.14 16.95
C ASP A 343 41.19 -57.90 16.12
N TYR A 344 41.61 -58.52 15.02
CA TYR A 344 40.74 -59.30 14.15
C TYR A 344 40.13 -60.48 14.93
N GLN A 345 38.95 -60.27 15.51
CA GLN A 345 38.08 -61.30 16.06
C GLN A 345 37.04 -61.67 15.01
N PHE A 346 36.88 -62.98 14.79
CA PHE A 346 35.89 -63.54 13.87
C PHE A 346 34.48 -63.19 14.38
N LEU A 347 33.91 -62.08 13.91
CA LEU A 347 32.52 -61.74 14.14
C LEU A 347 31.65 -62.85 13.52
N SER A 348 30.54 -63.22 14.18
CA SER A 348 29.57 -64.15 13.55
C SER A 348 29.09 -63.59 12.21
N ASP A 349 29.08 -64.43 11.17
CA ASP A 349 28.87 -64.07 9.76
C ASP A 349 27.72 -63.08 9.51
N THR A 350 26.64 -63.16 10.26
CA THR A 350 25.41 -62.39 10.02
C THR A 350 25.49 -60.91 10.41
N ALA A 351 26.19 -60.53 11.48
CA ALA A 351 26.24 -59.13 11.94
C ALA A 351 27.28 -58.29 11.18
N SER A 352 28.45 -58.88 10.92
CA SER A 352 29.53 -58.25 10.14
C SER A 352 29.16 -58.08 8.67
N TYR A 353 28.50 -59.07 8.08
CA TYR A 353 28.07 -59.00 6.68
C TYR A 353 27.07 -57.86 6.45
N ASN A 354 26.05 -57.72 7.31
CA ASN A 354 25.00 -56.71 7.12
C ASN A 354 25.50 -55.27 7.25
N ILE A 355 26.39 -54.98 8.22
CA ILE A 355 26.95 -53.62 8.41
C ILE A 355 27.87 -53.25 7.24
N ASN A 356 28.83 -54.13 6.90
CA ASN A 356 29.77 -53.89 5.80
C ASN A 356 29.07 -53.81 4.43
N LEU A 357 28.01 -54.61 4.20
CA LEU A 357 27.18 -54.54 3.00
C LEU A 357 26.43 -53.20 2.90
N SER A 358 25.96 -52.67 4.04
CA SER A 358 25.23 -51.39 4.08
C SER A 358 26.13 -50.18 3.78
N GLU A 359 27.37 -50.16 4.30
CA GLU A 359 28.34 -49.11 4.05
C GLU A 359 28.89 -49.15 2.62
N SER A 360 29.14 -50.35 2.10
CA SER A 360 29.55 -50.56 0.71
C SER A 360 28.45 -50.09 -0.27
N ARG A 361 27.18 -50.41 0.02
CA ARG A 361 26.04 -49.92 -0.77
C ARG A 361 25.95 -48.40 -0.77
N LYS A 362 26.06 -47.74 0.40
CA LYS A 362 26.03 -46.27 0.49
C LYS A 362 27.15 -45.61 -0.31
N THR A 363 28.37 -46.17 -0.24
CA THR A 363 29.53 -45.67 -0.97
C THR A 363 29.36 -45.83 -2.47
N GLU A 364 28.87 -46.99 -2.91
CA GLU A 364 28.59 -47.27 -4.32
C GLU A 364 27.46 -46.41 -4.87
N THR A 365 26.36 -46.24 -4.11
CA THR A 365 25.27 -45.31 -4.47
C THR A 365 25.78 -43.88 -4.63
N ARG A 366 26.63 -43.40 -3.71
CA ARG A 366 27.25 -42.07 -3.81
C ARG A 366 28.16 -41.95 -5.04
N ARG A 367 28.91 -43.00 -5.38
CA ARG A 367 29.77 -43.04 -6.58
C ARG A 367 28.94 -42.95 -7.86
N CYS A 368 27.90 -43.77 -7.99
CA CYS A 368 26.99 -43.75 -9.14
C CYS A 368 26.30 -42.39 -9.28
N PHE A 369 25.83 -41.81 -8.18
CA PHE A 369 25.23 -40.46 -8.18
C PHE A 369 26.21 -39.39 -8.69
N LEU A 370 27.45 -39.37 -8.20
CA LEU A 370 28.47 -38.40 -8.66
C LEU A 370 28.82 -38.57 -10.14
N LEU A 371 28.88 -39.81 -10.64
CA LEU A 371 29.11 -40.08 -12.05
C LEU A 371 27.94 -39.60 -12.93
N GLU A 372 26.71 -39.90 -12.52
CA GLU A 372 25.52 -39.44 -13.25
C GLU A 372 25.43 -37.90 -13.28
N GLN A 373 25.72 -37.24 -12.16
CA GLN A 373 25.80 -35.77 -12.11
C GLN A 373 26.92 -35.21 -12.99
N ARG A 374 28.09 -35.85 -12.98
CA ARG A 374 29.22 -35.46 -13.85
C ARG A 374 28.84 -35.55 -15.32
N ASP A 375 28.20 -36.65 -15.73
CA ASP A 375 27.85 -36.91 -17.12
C ASP A 375 26.73 -35.96 -17.60
N LYS A 376 25.77 -35.61 -16.71
CA LYS A 376 24.77 -34.57 -16.98
C LYS A 376 25.40 -33.19 -17.22
N VAL A 377 26.28 -32.75 -16.31
CA VAL A 377 26.95 -31.46 -16.46
C VAL A 377 27.87 -31.46 -17.67
N LEU A 378 28.54 -32.58 -17.97
CA LEU A 378 29.35 -32.72 -19.18
C LEU A 378 28.53 -32.55 -20.46
N PHE A 379 27.31 -33.11 -20.49
CA PHE A 379 26.41 -32.95 -21.61
C PHE A 379 25.98 -31.48 -21.81
N GLU A 380 25.63 -30.79 -20.72
CA GLU A 380 25.30 -29.35 -20.76
C GLU A 380 26.49 -28.50 -21.24
N ILE A 381 27.72 -28.82 -20.80
CA ILE A 381 28.95 -28.18 -21.28
C ILE A 381 29.11 -28.36 -22.79
N VAL A 382 28.92 -29.57 -23.32
CA VAL A 382 29.06 -29.84 -24.76
C VAL A 382 28.01 -29.09 -25.57
N GLN A 383 26.77 -29.01 -25.08
CA GLN A 383 25.73 -28.21 -25.74
C GLN A 383 26.10 -26.72 -25.78
N MET A 384 26.68 -26.20 -24.69
CA MET A 384 27.20 -24.83 -24.65
C MET A 384 28.40 -24.61 -25.56
N GLU A 385 29.36 -25.55 -25.61
CA GLU A 385 30.51 -25.52 -26.52
C GLU A 385 30.04 -25.42 -27.98
N MET A 386 29.00 -26.17 -28.36
CA MET A 386 28.40 -26.10 -29.70
C MET A 386 27.69 -24.77 -29.96
N ALA A 387 26.92 -24.25 -29.00
CA ALA A 387 26.18 -23.01 -29.15
C ALA A 387 27.08 -21.77 -29.23
N MET A 388 28.20 -21.77 -28.49
CA MET A 388 29.19 -20.70 -28.47
C MET A 388 30.32 -20.87 -29.50
N ASN A 389 30.30 -21.96 -30.28
CA ASN A 389 31.33 -22.32 -31.25
C ASN A 389 32.76 -22.34 -30.64
N VAL A 390 32.89 -22.98 -29.48
CA VAL A 390 34.15 -23.11 -28.75
C VAL A 390 34.95 -24.29 -29.29
N GLU A 391 36.13 -24.03 -29.86
CA GLU A 391 36.98 -25.07 -30.48
C GLU A 391 37.68 -25.98 -29.47
N HIS A 392 38.02 -25.45 -28.28
CA HIS A 392 38.66 -26.20 -27.21
C HIS A 392 38.05 -25.83 -25.85
N ARG A 393 37.89 -26.82 -24.98
CA ARG A 393 37.35 -26.59 -23.65
C ARG A 393 38.27 -25.66 -22.86
N TRP A 394 37.71 -24.57 -22.34
CA TRP A 394 38.46 -23.57 -21.58
C TRP A 394 39.05 -24.16 -20.30
N GLU A 395 40.33 -23.93 -20.09
CA GLU A 395 41.13 -24.24 -18.92
C GLU A 395 41.36 -23.01 -18.04
N PRO A 396 41.68 -23.15 -16.73
CA PRO A 396 41.91 -22.01 -15.85
C PRO A 396 43.05 -21.07 -16.29
N HIS A 397 43.93 -21.55 -17.17
CA HIS A 397 45.09 -20.80 -17.66
C HIS A 397 44.75 -19.96 -18.88
N ASP A 398 43.67 -20.28 -19.59
CA ASP A 398 43.25 -19.63 -20.82
C ASP A 398 42.77 -18.20 -20.56
N TRP A 399 42.88 -17.34 -21.57
CA TRP A 399 42.58 -15.93 -21.41
C TRP A 399 41.06 -15.69 -21.36
N GLU A 400 40.30 -16.42 -22.18
CA GLU A 400 38.83 -16.38 -22.23
C GLU A 400 38.22 -16.78 -20.88
N TYR A 401 38.80 -17.80 -20.24
CA TYR A 401 38.38 -18.25 -18.92
C TYR A 401 38.61 -17.16 -17.85
N LYS A 402 39.77 -16.50 -17.88
CA LYS A 402 40.13 -15.47 -16.89
C LYS A 402 39.25 -14.23 -17.03
N GLU A 403 38.99 -13.78 -18.26
CA GLU A 403 38.14 -12.62 -18.54
C GLU A 403 36.70 -12.85 -18.09
N ALA A 404 36.09 -13.96 -18.50
CA ALA A 404 34.72 -14.25 -18.09
C ALA A 404 34.61 -14.61 -16.58
N MET A 405 35.69 -15.05 -15.93
CA MET A 405 35.75 -15.20 -14.47
C MET A 405 35.81 -13.83 -13.75
N GLU A 406 36.55 -12.86 -14.28
CA GLU A 406 36.56 -11.48 -13.78
C GLU A 406 35.20 -10.81 -13.95
N TYR A 407 34.55 -11.04 -15.10
CA TYR A 407 33.17 -10.64 -15.35
C TYR A 407 32.21 -11.26 -14.32
N LEU A 408 32.27 -12.58 -14.09
CA LEU A 408 31.38 -13.26 -13.13
C LEU A 408 31.55 -12.71 -11.69
N ASN A 409 32.79 -12.44 -11.28
CA ASN A 409 33.09 -11.88 -9.95
C ASN A 409 32.47 -10.49 -9.76
N THR A 410 32.43 -9.68 -10.82
CA THR A 410 31.83 -8.33 -10.78
C THR A 410 30.33 -8.33 -11.10
N HIS A 411 29.83 -9.34 -11.84
CA HIS A 411 28.46 -9.44 -12.30
C HIS A 411 27.46 -9.60 -11.16
N LYS A 412 27.76 -10.40 -10.12
CA LYS A 412 26.85 -10.52 -8.95
C LYS A 412 26.67 -9.19 -8.23
N TYR A 413 27.76 -8.42 -8.10
CA TYR A 413 27.72 -7.08 -7.54
C TYR A 413 26.93 -6.11 -8.43
N ARG A 414 27.20 -6.11 -9.75
CA ARG A 414 26.47 -5.28 -10.72
C ARG A 414 24.98 -5.62 -10.75
N GLN A 415 24.61 -6.89 -10.69
CA GLN A 415 23.22 -7.33 -10.66
C GLN A 415 22.51 -6.91 -9.35
N ALA A 416 23.21 -6.98 -8.21
CA ALA A 416 22.68 -6.47 -6.95
C ALA A 416 22.49 -4.95 -6.99
N LEU A 417 23.44 -4.22 -7.59
CA LEU A 417 23.37 -2.78 -7.79
C LEU A 417 22.23 -2.39 -8.74
N GLU A 418 22.09 -3.06 -9.89
CA GLU A 418 20.99 -2.89 -10.84
C GLU A 418 19.63 -3.10 -10.16
N HIS A 419 19.52 -4.14 -9.32
CA HIS A 419 18.29 -4.43 -8.59
C HIS A 419 17.98 -3.35 -7.55
N LEU A 420 19.00 -2.81 -6.88
CA LEU A 420 18.84 -1.72 -5.91
C LEU A 420 18.46 -0.41 -6.60
N GLN A 421 19.09 -0.07 -7.74
CA GLN A 421 18.76 1.09 -8.54
C GLN A 421 17.31 1.03 -9.07
N LYS A 422 16.84 -0.15 -9.48
CA LYS A 422 15.43 -0.36 -9.88
C LYS A 422 14.41 -0.23 -8.75
N LEU A 423 14.82 -0.33 -7.49
CA LEU A 423 13.91 -0.17 -6.35
C LEU A 423 13.73 1.29 -5.93
N VAL A 424 14.68 2.17 -6.28
CA VAL A 424 14.64 3.60 -5.95
C VAL A 424 13.78 4.39 -6.94
N VAL A 425 13.64 3.90 -8.16
CA VAL A 425 12.77 4.46 -9.19
C VAL A 425 11.42 3.72 -9.13
N GLN A 426 10.42 4.28 -8.44
CA GLN A 426 9.03 3.80 -8.43
C GLN A 426 8.16 4.67 -9.31
#